data_AF-A0A2L2X7B0-F1
#
_entry.id   AF-A0A2L2X7B0-F1
#
_cell.length_a   1.000
_cell.length_b   1.000
_cell.length_c   1.000
_cell.angle_alpha   90.00
_cell.angle_beta   90.00
_cell.angle_gamma   90.00
#
_symmetry.space_group_name_H-M   'P 1'
#
loop_
_entity.id
_entity.type
_entity.pdbx_description
1 polymer ?
#
loop_
_entity_poly.entity_id
_entity_poly.type
_entity_poly.pdbx_seq_one_letter_code
_entity_poly.pdbx_strand_id
1 'polypeptide(L)'
;DAVIFFNFRPDRAREITHSIVAKDFAGFERKKVVQNLYFVQMTQYDENEPLPTAFKPQTMANILGDVLDKHNIKQFRTAETEKYAHVTFFFNGGVEEPNKLETRCLVPSPKVATYDLQPEMSAYEVCDKVLEALDSAAYGFILVNFANPDMVGHTGIMEAAIKACEAVDECLGKIYKKALETNTVMIV
;
A
#
# COMPACT_ATOMS: atom_id res chain seq x y z
N ASP A 1 19.03 3.83 -35.68
CA ASP A 1 17.83 3.00 -35.45
C ASP A 1 17.11 3.43 -34.19
N ALA A 2 15.86 3.02 -34.05
CA ALA A 2 15.04 3.28 -32.87
C ALA A 2 14.37 1.98 -32.39
N VAL A 3 14.20 1.87 -31.08
CA VAL A 3 13.46 0.78 -30.42
C VAL A 3 12.39 1.40 -29.55
N ILE A 4 11.16 0.92 -29.69
CA ILE A 4 10.08 1.20 -28.73
C ILE A 4 9.79 -0.11 -28.03
N PHE A 5 10.24 -0.24 -26.79
CA PHE A 5 9.95 -1.42 -25.99
C PHE A 5 8.61 -1.21 -25.29
N PHE A 6 7.58 -1.90 -25.79
CA PHE A 6 6.19 -1.64 -25.41
C PHE A 6 5.74 -2.25 -24.08
N ASN A 7 6.60 -3.06 -23.42
CA ASN A 7 6.27 -3.65 -22.11
C ASN A 7 6.08 -2.55 -21.07
N PHE A 8 4.95 -2.51 -20.37
CA PHE A 8 4.70 -1.49 -19.34
C PHE A 8 5.06 -1.95 -17.93
N ARG A 9 5.47 -3.22 -17.75
CA ARG A 9 5.84 -3.80 -16.45
C ARG A 9 7.36 -3.89 -16.33
N PRO A 10 7.97 -3.27 -15.31
CA PRO A 10 9.41 -3.04 -15.25
C PRO A 10 10.23 -4.30 -14.92
N ASP A 11 9.74 -5.15 -14.01
CA ASP A 11 10.48 -6.27 -13.41
C ASP A 11 11.23 -7.15 -14.43
N ARG A 12 10.53 -7.59 -15.48
CA ARG A 12 11.10 -8.45 -16.53
C ARG A 12 11.65 -7.69 -17.75
N ALA A 13 11.40 -6.38 -17.83
CA ALA A 13 11.89 -5.54 -18.92
C ALA A 13 13.30 -4.99 -18.65
N ARG A 14 13.73 -4.93 -17.38
CA ARG A 14 15.02 -4.36 -16.94
C ARG A 14 16.23 -5.02 -17.59
N GLU A 15 16.40 -6.33 -17.43
CA GLU A 15 17.64 -7.01 -17.83
C GLU A 15 17.96 -6.87 -19.32
N ILE A 16 16.96 -7.09 -20.18
CA ILE A 16 17.15 -6.94 -21.64
C ILE A 16 17.38 -5.48 -22.02
N THR A 17 16.70 -4.54 -21.36
CA THR A 17 16.92 -3.09 -21.56
C THR A 17 18.35 -2.73 -21.22
N HIS A 18 18.84 -3.10 -20.04
CA HIS A 18 20.22 -2.86 -19.59
C HIS A 18 21.24 -3.47 -20.55
N SER A 19 20.99 -4.68 -21.04
CA SER A 19 21.90 -5.33 -22.00
C SER A 19 22.07 -4.56 -23.31
N ILE A 20 21.06 -3.77 -23.68
CA ILE A 20 21.04 -2.98 -24.91
C ILE A 20 21.61 -1.58 -24.68
N VAL A 21 21.21 -0.91 -23.59
CA VAL A 21 21.44 0.54 -23.41
C VAL A 21 22.57 0.89 -22.44
N ALA A 22 22.83 0.06 -21.43
CA ALA A 22 23.79 0.39 -20.38
C ALA A 22 25.22 0.38 -20.93
N LYS A 23 25.98 1.44 -20.64
CA LYS A 23 27.35 1.60 -21.16
C LYS A 23 28.29 0.57 -20.56
N ASP A 24 28.16 0.34 -19.28
CA ASP A 24 28.94 -0.53 -18.40
C ASP A 24 28.29 -1.91 -18.17
N PHE A 25 27.41 -2.34 -19.08
CA PHE A 25 26.79 -3.66 -18.99
C PHE A 25 27.83 -4.79 -18.87
N ALA A 26 27.76 -5.54 -17.76
CA ALA A 26 28.69 -6.62 -17.42
C ALA A 26 28.03 -8.01 -17.31
N GLY A 27 26.74 -8.15 -17.61
CA GLY A 27 26.03 -9.43 -17.49
C GLY A 27 26.51 -10.49 -18.50
N PHE A 28 27.02 -10.07 -19.66
CA PHE A 28 27.68 -10.90 -20.65
C PHE A 28 28.47 -10.05 -21.67
N GLU A 29 29.36 -10.69 -22.44
CA GLU A 29 30.12 -10.02 -23.51
C GLU A 29 29.24 -9.71 -24.73
N ARG A 30 29.09 -8.41 -25.03
CA ARG A 30 28.35 -7.96 -26.22
C ARG A 30 29.24 -8.03 -27.46
N LYS A 31 28.87 -8.87 -28.43
CA LYS A 31 29.58 -8.96 -29.72
C LYS A 31 29.58 -7.66 -30.52
N LYS A 32 28.55 -6.82 -30.33
CA LYS A 32 28.41 -5.51 -30.96
C LYS A 32 27.56 -4.61 -30.05
N VAL A 33 27.96 -3.35 -29.93
CA VAL A 33 27.18 -2.30 -29.26
C VAL A 33 26.74 -1.29 -30.31
N VAL A 34 25.43 -1.07 -30.44
CA VAL A 34 24.88 -0.10 -31.38
C VAL A 34 25.04 1.29 -30.78
N GLN A 35 25.81 2.14 -31.44
CA GLN A 35 25.96 3.54 -31.07
C GLN A 35 24.75 4.34 -31.59
N ASN A 36 24.35 5.40 -30.86
CA ASN A 36 23.25 6.29 -31.23
C ASN A 36 21.89 5.58 -31.42
N LEU A 37 21.63 4.52 -30.65
CA LEU A 37 20.32 3.88 -30.60
C LEU A 37 19.32 4.75 -29.83
N TYR A 38 18.20 5.11 -30.44
CA TYR A 38 17.11 5.79 -29.73
C TYR A 38 16.18 4.74 -29.10
N PHE A 39 16.34 4.49 -27.80
CA PHE A 39 15.55 3.50 -27.08
C PHE A 39 14.47 4.18 -26.25
N VAL A 40 13.20 3.85 -26.50
CA VAL A 40 12.05 4.32 -25.74
C VAL A 40 11.48 3.17 -24.92
N GLN A 41 11.33 3.38 -23.62
CA GLN A 41 10.62 2.48 -22.71
C GLN A 41 9.16 2.92 -22.56
N MET A 42 8.22 1.98 -22.44
CA MET A 42 6.79 2.30 -22.30
C MET A 42 6.53 3.01 -20.97
N THR A 43 7.05 2.44 -19.88
CA THR A 43 7.06 2.99 -18.53
C THR A 43 8.51 3.06 -18.03
N GLN A 44 8.76 3.65 -16.86
CA GLN A 44 10.10 3.62 -16.28
C GLN A 44 10.43 2.19 -15.79
N TYR A 45 11.49 1.59 -16.33
CA TYR A 45 11.94 0.27 -15.90
C TYR A 45 12.88 0.34 -14.71
N ASP A 46 13.89 1.21 -14.76
CA ASP A 46 14.85 1.46 -13.69
C ASP A 46 14.98 2.98 -13.48
N GLU A 47 15.05 3.41 -12.23
CA GLU A 47 15.26 4.82 -11.86
C GLU A 47 16.70 5.28 -12.07
N ASN A 48 17.65 4.34 -12.05
CA ASN A 48 19.08 4.61 -12.19
C ASN A 48 19.54 4.62 -13.66
N GLU A 49 18.70 4.14 -14.59
CA GLU A 49 18.96 4.13 -16.04
C GLU A 49 17.96 5.07 -16.75
N PRO A 50 18.22 6.39 -16.78
CA PRO A 50 17.28 7.36 -17.34
C PRO A 50 17.22 7.25 -18.87
N LEU A 51 16.16 6.62 -19.38
CA LEU A 51 15.85 6.51 -20.80
C LEU A 51 14.60 7.33 -21.18
N PRO A 52 14.44 7.73 -22.45
CA PRO A 52 13.17 8.25 -22.95
C PRO A 52 11.98 7.34 -22.58
N THR A 53 11.01 7.88 -21.85
CA THR A 53 9.84 7.14 -21.36
C THR A 53 8.57 7.69 -21.98
N ALA A 54 7.75 6.84 -22.59
CA ALA A 54 6.48 7.24 -23.21
C ALA A 54 5.45 7.68 -22.17
N PHE A 55 5.25 6.87 -21.13
CA PHE A 55 4.35 7.16 -20.00
C PHE A 55 5.19 7.27 -18.72
N LYS A 56 5.54 8.50 -18.37
CA LYS A 56 6.36 8.79 -17.18
C LYS A 56 5.64 8.38 -15.89
N PRO A 57 6.38 8.00 -14.83
CA PRO A 57 5.81 7.83 -13.50
C PRO A 57 5.00 9.06 -13.12
N GLN A 58 3.82 8.83 -12.54
CA GLN A 58 2.99 9.89 -12.00
C GLN A 58 3.20 9.95 -10.50
N THR A 59 3.43 11.15 -9.98
CA THR A 59 3.30 11.42 -8.55
C THR A 59 1.90 11.95 -8.30
N MET A 60 1.29 11.48 -7.22
CA MET A 60 0.00 12.02 -6.77
C MET A 60 0.28 13.11 -5.74
N ALA A 61 -0.34 14.27 -5.91
CA ALA A 61 -0.25 15.39 -5.00
C ALA A 61 -1.66 15.85 -4.62
N ASN A 62 -1.82 16.40 -3.42
CA ASN A 62 -3.12 16.73 -2.84
C ASN A 62 -4.02 15.49 -2.69
N ILE A 63 -3.40 14.36 -2.37
CA ILE A 63 -4.14 13.19 -1.86
C ILE A 63 -4.59 13.48 -0.42
N LEU A 64 -5.48 12.65 0.13
CA LEU A 64 -6.15 12.97 1.39
C LEU A 64 -5.16 13.27 2.53
N GLY A 65 -4.08 12.48 2.65
CA GLY A 65 -3.03 12.72 3.65
C GLY A 65 -2.43 14.13 3.57
N ASP A 66 -2.12 14.61 2.37
CA ASP A 66 -1.58 15.95 2.11
C ASP A 66 -2.57 17.05 2.47
N VAL A 67 -3.84 16.84 2.10
CA VAL A 67 -4.91 17.82 2.33
C VAL A 67 -5.14 17.98 3.84
N LEU A 68 -5.22 16.87 4.58
CA LEU A 68 -5.37 16.90 6.04
C LEU A 68 -4.21 17.67 6.70
N ASP A 69 -2.98 17.39 6.32
CA ASP A 69 -1.79 18.08 6.82
C ASP A 69 -1.82 19.58 6.53
N LYS A 70 -2.16 19.96 5.28
CA LYS A 70 -2.27 21.37 4.86
C LYS A 70 -3.32 22.13 5.66
N HIS A 71 -4.35 21.43 6.15
CA HIS A 71 -5.42 21.98 6.98
C HIS A 71 -5.18 21.79 8.49
N ASN A 72 -3.98 21.37 8.90
CA ASN A 72 -3.61 21.12 10.30
C ASN A 72 -4.48 20.06 11.01
N ILE A 73 -5.01 19.10 10.26
CA ILE A 73 -5.83 18.00 10.79
C ILE A 73 -4.92 16.82 11.10
N LYS A 74 -4.88 16.43 12.38
CA LYS A 74 -4.17 15.23 12.81
C LYS A 74 -4.88 13.98 12.31
N GLN A 75 -4.10 13.03 11.81
CA GLN A 75 -4.59 11.80 11.23
C GLN A 75 -3.98 10.57 11.93
N PHE A 76 -4.81 9.56 12.21
CA PHE A 76 -4.39 8.29 12.78
C PHE A 76 -4.61 7.18 11.75
N ARG A 77 -3.61 6.30 11.59
CA ARG A 77 -3.66 5.19 10.63
C ARG A 77 -3.29 3.91 11.34
N THR A 78 -4.15 2.91 11.25
CA THR A 78 -3.91 1.61 11.89
C THR A 78 -4.32 0.46 11.00
N ALA A 79 -3.52 -0.60 11.04
CA ALA A 79 -3.80 -1.87 10.41
C ALA A 79 -2.91 -2.93 11.06
N GLU A 80 -3.23 -4.19 10.80
CA GLU A 80 -2.28 -5.26 11.08
C GLU A 80 -1.22 -5.40 9.99
N THR A 81 -0.14 -6.14 10.27
CA THR A 81 1.08 -6.26 9.42
C THR A 81 0.78 -6.43 7.93
N GLU A 82 -0.13 -7.35 7.58
CA GLU A 82 -0.48 -7.65 6.17
C GLU A 82 -1.01 -6.44 5.39
N LYS A 83 -1.68 -5.52 6.08
CA LYS A 83 -2.31 -4.35 5.46
C LYS A 83 -1.69 -3.03 5.89
N TYR A 84 -0.60 -3.06 6.66
CA TYR A 84 0.08 -1.84 7.12
C TYR A 84 0.56 -0.96 5.95
N ALA A 85 1.22 -1.54 4.94
CA ALA A 85 1.63 -0.79 3.74
C ALA A 85 0.45 -0.15 2.99
N HIS A 86 -0.76 -0.72 3.11
CA HIS A 86 -1.95 -0.24 2.42
C HIS A 86 -2.49 1.05 3.04
N VAL A 87 -2.42 1.18 4.36
CA VAL A 87 -2.82 2.42 5.07
C VAL A 87 -1.68 3.44 5.16
N THR A 88 -0.45 3.07 4.81
CA THR A 88 0.72 3.96 4.84
C THR A 88 1.20 4.30 3.42
N PHE A 89 2.15 3.54 2.90
CA PHE A 89 2.81 3.75 1.60
C PHE A 89 1.81 3.92 0.45
N PHE A 90 0.87 2.98 0.29
CA PHE A 90 -0.10 3.04 -0.81
C PHE A 90 -1.11 4.18 -0.64
N PHE A 91 -1.61 4.40 0.58
CA PHE A 91 -2.51 5.52 0.86
C PHE A 91 -1.82 6.88 0.71
N ASN A 92 -0.50 6.94 0.90
CA ASN A 92 0.36 8.11 0.61
C ASN A 92 0.82 8.19 -0.85
N GLY A 93 0.22 7.40 -1.75
CA GLY A 93 0.54 7.47 -3.17
C GLY A 93 1.94 7.00 -3.52
N GLY A 94 2.50 6.08 -2.74
CA GLY A 94 3.84 5.50 -2.95
C GLY A 94 4.96 6.22 -2.20
N VAL A 95 4.63 7.00 -1.17
CA VAL A 95 5.62 7.69 -0.32
C VAL A 95 5.68 7.01 1.06
N GLU A 96 6.87 6.52 1.42
CA GLU A 96 7.09 5.80 2.68
C GLU A 96 7.07 6.74 3.89
N GLU A 97 7.65 7.94 3.74
CA GLU A 97 7.73 8.95 4.80
C GLU A 97 6.31 9.36 5.25
N PRO A 98 6.00 9.36 6.56
CA PRO A 98 4.72 9.83 7.05
C PRO A 98 4.55 11.34 6.83
N ASN A 99 3.29 11.73 6.62
CA ASN A 99 2.86 13.12 6.69
C ASN A 99 3.15 13.70 8.10
N LYS A 100 3.33 15.01 8.21
CA LYS A 100 3.77 15.69 9.44
C LYS A 100 2.82 15.48 10.61
N LEU A 101 1.50 15.42 10.35
CA LEU A 101 0.48 15.21 11.37
C LEU A 101 -0.09 13.78 11.34
N GLU A 102 0.62 12.85 10.69
CA GLU A 102 0.26 11.45 10.60
C GLU A 102 0.87 10.63 11.73
N THR A 103 -0.01 9.95 12.47
CA THR A 103 0.36 8.95 13.46
C THR A 103 0.01 7.58 12.93
N ARG A 104 0.98 6.66 12.93
CA ARG A 104 0.81 5.28 12.47
C ARG A 104 0.86 4.32 13.65
N CYS A 105 -0.04 3.34 13.66
CA CYS A 105 -0.04 2.23 14.60
C CYS A 105 -0.02 0.92 13.82
N LEU A 106 0.97 0.07 14.10
CA LEU A 106 1.09 -1.27 13.53
C LEU A 106 0.65 -2.28 14.59
N VAL A 107 -0.33 -3.10 14.25
CA VAL A 107 -0.69 -4.29 15.04
C VAL A 107 -0.02 -5.52 14.42
N PRO A 108 0.69 -6.36 15.18
CA PRO A 108 1.26 -7.58 14.63
C PRO A 108 0.17 -8.55 14.16
N SER A 109 0.20 -8.97 12.89
CA SER A 109 -0.61 -10.11 12.42
C SER A 109 -0.21 -11.40 13.15
N PRO A 110 -1.14 -12.37 13.31
CA PRO A 110 -0.82 -13.62 14.00
C PRO A 110 0.20 -14.46 13.24
N LYS A 111 1.08 -15.14 13.97
CA LYS A 111 2.09 -16.03 13.39
C LYS A 111 1.51 -17.42 13.12
N VAL A 112 0.66 -17.51 12.11
CA VAL A 112 0.05 -18.76 11.63
C VAL A 112 0.52 -19.08 10.22
N ALA A 113 0.45 -20.36 9.82
CA ALA A 113 0.86 -20.78 8.48
C ALA A 113 -0.07 -20.23 7.38
N THR A 114 -1.37 -20.25 7.66
CA THR A 114 -2.43 -19.69 6.82
C THR A 114 -3.52 -19.11 7.74
N TYR A 115 -4.15 -18.02 7.33
CA TYR A 115 -5.05 -17.25 8.19
C TYR A 115 -6.41 -17.91 8.46
N ASP A 116 -6.77 -18.97 7.74
CA ASP A 116 -7.92 -19.81 8.08
C ASP A 116 -7.80 -20.49 9.46
N LEU A 117 -6.57 -20.66 9.96
CA LEU A 117 -6.31 -21.19 11.31
C LEU A 117 -6.67 -20.20 12.43
N GLN A 118 -6.74 -18.90 12.11
CA GLN A 118 -7.14 -17.84 13.02
C GLN A 118 -7.90 -16.74 12.24
N PRO A 119 -9.16 -16.99 11.84
CA PRO A 119 -9.90 -16.09 10.95
C PRO A 119 -10.13 -14.68 11.50
N GLU A 120 -10.17 -14.54 12.82
CA GLU A 120 -10.26 -13.26 13.53
C GLU A 120 -8.98 -12.42 13.45
N MET A 121 -7.87 -13.03 13.01
CA MET A 121 -6.54 -12.43 12.88
C MET A 121 -6.22 -11.53 14.08
N SER A 122 -5.85 -10.27 13.84
CA SER A 122 -5.65 -9.26 14.89
C SER A 122 -6.74 -8.18 14.86
N ALA A 123 -7.93 -8.49 14.34
CA ALA A 123 -9.03 -7.53 14.16
C ALA A 123 -9.41 -6.85 15.49
N TYR A 124 -9.50 -7.62 16.57
CA TYR A 124 -9.86 -7.07 17.88
C TYR A 124 -8.80 -6.09 18.42
N GLU A 125 -7.51 -6.39 18.25
CA GLU A 125 -6.43 -5.49 18.65
C GLU A 125 -6.42 -4.21 17.78
N VAL A 126 -6.66 -4.33 16.48
CA VAL A 126 -6.83 -3.19 15.57
C VAL A 126 -8.04 -2.34 16.00
N CYS A 127 -9.16 -2.97 16.33
CA CYS A 127 -10.37 -2.32 16.82
C CYS A 127 -10.10 -1.53 18.10
N ASP A 128 -9.40 -2.12 19.07
CA ASP A 128 -9.03 -1.45 20.32
C ASP A 128 -8.20 -0.18 20.05
N LYS A 129 -7.28 -0.21 19.07
CA LYS A 129 -6.52 0.98 18.66
C LYS A 129 -7.37 2.06 18.01
N VAL A 130 -8.41 1.70 17.27
CA VAL A 130 -9.37 2.67 16.74
C VAL A 130 -10.19 3.28 17.89
N LEU A 131 -10.65 2.48 18.85
CA LEU A 131 -11.41 2.95 20.00
C LEU A 131 -10.57 3.90 20.87
N GLU A 132 -9.32 3.54 21.16
CA GLU A 132 -8.36 4.41 21.86
C GLU A 132 -8.16 5.74 21.12
N ALA A 133 -8.03 5.71 19.79
CA ALA A 133 -7.87 6.91 18.97
C ALA A 133 -9.12 7.81 19.02
N LEU A 134 -10.32 7.23 18.96
CA LEU A 134 -11.59 7.94 19.11
C LEU A 134 -11.73 8.59 20.49
N ASP A 135 -11.45 7.84 21.56
CA ASP A 135 -11.54 8.33 22.94
C ASP A 135 -10.53 9.46 23.22
N SER A 136 -9.38 9.46 22.55
CA SER A 136 -8.37 10.52 22.72
C SER A 136 -8.81 11.90 22.23
N ALA A 137 -9.79 11.95 21.31
CA ALA A 137 -10.21 13.14 20.58
C ALA A 137 -9.05 13.92 19.90
N ALA A 138 -7.88 13.29 19.72
CA ALA A 138 -6.68 13.95 19.23
C ALA A 138 -6.62 14.04 17.69
N TYR A 139 -7.43 13.23 16.99
CA TYR A 139 -7.37 13.06 15.55
C TYR A 139 -8.67 13.53 14.90
N GLY A 140 -8.55 14.30 13.81
CA GLY A 140 -9.70 14.69 12.99
C GLY A 140 -9.96 13.71 11.83
N PHE A 141 -9.08 12.74 11.63
CA PHE A 141 -9.26 11.66 10.66
C PHE A 141 -8.65 10.37 11.19
N ILE A 142 -9.37 9.26 11.05
CA ILE A 142 -8.91 7.92 11.42
C ILE A 142 -9.10 7.01 10.21
N LEU A 143 -8.01 6.37 9.76
CA LEU A 143 -8.02 5.34 8.72
C LEU A 143 -7.69 4.00 9.35
N VAL A 144 -8.54 3.00 9.11
CA VAL A 144 -8.33 1.62 9.53
C VAL A 144 -8.49 0.67 8.36
N ASN A 145 -7.68 -0.39 8.32
CA ASN A 145 -7.90 -1.53 7.44
C ASN A 145 -8.05 -2.81 8.28
N PHE A 146 -9.16 -3.51 8.07
CA PHE A 146 -9.36 -4.88 8.56
C PHE A 146 -8.98 -5.88 7.47
N ALA A 147 -7.91 -6.64 7.71
CA ALA A 147 -7.32 -7.53 6.71
C ALA A 147 -8.14 -8.82 6.47
N ASN A 148 -8.98 -9.19 7.43
CA ASN A 148 -9.54 -10.52 7.57
C ASN A 148 -10.28 -11.04 6.33
N PRO A 149 -11.25 -10.31 5.74
CA PRO A 149 -12.04 -10.86 4.64
C PRO A 149 -11.20 -11.16 3.40
N ASP A 150 -10.15 -10.37 3.18
CA ASP A 150 -9.23 -10.53 2.06
C ASP A 150 -8.23 -11.67 2.32
N MET A 151 -7.50 -11.60 3.43
CA MET A 151 -6.44 -12.55 3.75
C MET A 151 -6.98 -13.97 4.00
N VAL A 152 -8.12 -14.08 4.68
CA VAL A 152 -8.79 -15.37 4.91
C VAL A 152 -9.54 -15.81 3.66
N GLY A 153 -10.14 -14.88 2.90
CA GLY A 153 -10.80 -15.19 1.62
C GLY A 153 -9.85 -15.84 0.60
N HIS A 154 -8.59 -15.42 0.58
CA HIS A 154 -7.55 -16.02 -0.27
C HIS A 154 -7.23 -17.48 0.03
N THR A 155 -7.62 -18.02 1.19
CA THR A 155 -7.48 -19.45 1.51
C THR A 155 -8.49 -20.32 0.76
N GLY A 156 -9.59 -19.73 0.28
CA GLY A 156 -10.70 -20.45 -0.36
C GLY A 156 -11.57 -21.27 0.60
N ILE A 157 -11.37 -21.15 1.92
CA ILE A 157 -12.13 -21.90 2.93
C ILE A 157 -13.33 -21.07 3.39
N MET A 158 -14.53 -21.43 2.91
CA MET A 158 -15.77 -20.69 3.16
C MET A 158 -16.08 -20.51 4.65
N GLU A 159 -15.96 -21.57 5.45
CA GLU A 159 -16.27 -21.50 6.89
C GLU A 159 -15.34 -20.53 7.65
N ALA A 160 -14.06 -20.47 7.25
CA ALA A 160 -13.12 -19.51 7.81
C ALA A 160 -13.44 -18.08 7.35
N ALA A 161 -13.77 -17.89 6.07
CA ALA A 161 -14.15 -16.59 5.53
C ALA A 161 -15.41 -16.00 6.20
N ILE A 162 -16.40 -16.85 6.54
CA ILE A 162 -17.59 -16.42 7.31
C ILE A 162 -17.15 -15.87 8.67
N LYS A 163 -16.34 -16.62 9.43
CA LYS A 163 -15.84 -16.18 10.75
C LYS A 163 -14.99 -14.91 10.67
N ALA A 164 -14.19 -14.77 9.61
CA ALA A 164 -13.42 -13.56 9.35
C ALA A 164 -14.32 -12.33 9.20
N CYS A 165 -15.40 -12.45 8.42
CA CYS A 165 -16.39 -11.40 8.27
C CYS A 165 -17.15 -11.11 9.57
N GLU A 166 -17.53 -12.13 10.34
CA GLU A 166 -18.20 -11.98 11.64
C GLU A 166 -17.33 -11.22 12.65
N ALA A 167 -16.02 -11.52 12.71
CA ALA A 167 -15.09 -10.81 13.58
C ALA A 167 -14.98 -9.32 13.21
N VAL A 168 -14.95 -9.01 11.91
CA VAL A 168 -14.95 -7.63 11.41
C VAL A 168 -16.28 -6.93 11.69
N ASP A 169 -17.41 -7.60 11.49
CA ASP A 169 -18.74 -7.05 11.81
C ASP A 169 -18.85 -6.67 13.30
N GLU A 170 -18.37 -7.52 14.21
CA GLU A 170 -18.34 -7.21 15.63
C GLU A 170 -17.48 -5.97 15.93
N CYS A 171 -16.30 -5.87 15.30
CA CYS A 171 -15.41 -4.72 15.46
C CYS A 171 -16.03 -3.43 14.91
N LEU A 172 -16.65 -3.49 13.72
CA LEU A 172 -17.40 -2.38 13.14
C LEU A 172 -18.55 -1.95 14.05
N GLY A 173 -19.26 -2.89 14.67
CA GLY A 173 -20.31 -2.61 15.63
C GLY A 173 -19.82 -1.85 16.87
N LYS A 174 -18.63 -2.19 17.38
CA LYS A 174 -17.98 -1.46 18.49
C LYS A 174 -17.56 -0.05 18.07
N ILE A 175 -16.89 0.08 16.93
CA ILE A 175 -16.43 1.36 16.39
C ILE A 175 -17.62 2.28 16.08
N TYR A 176 -18.69 1.75 15.49
CA TYR A 176 -19.90 2.51 15.18
C TYR A 176 -20.53 3.11 16.43
N LYS A 177 -20.71 2.31 17.50
CA LYS A 177 -21.26 2.80 18.76
C LYS A 177 -20.39 3.93 19.33
N LYS A 178 -19.08 3.75 19.33
CA LYS A 178 -18.13 4.77 19.79
C LYS A 178 -18.14 6.02 18.92
N ALA A 179 -18.29 5.87 17.60
CA ALA A 179 -18.40 6.99 16.67
C ALA A 179 -19.66 7.82 16.96
N LEU A 180 -20.81 7.20 17.25
CA LEU A 180 -22.01 7.90 17.68
C LEU A 180 -21.82 8.65 19.00
N GLU A 181 -21.18 8.02 20.00
CA GLU A 181 -20.87 8.65 21.30
C GLU A 181 -19.99 9.90 21.15
N THR A 182 -19.04 9.86 20.22
CA THR A 182 -18.06 10.94 19.98
C THR A 182 -18.49 11.91 18.88
N ASN A 183 -19.69 11.77 18.33
CA ASN A 183 -20.20 12.55 17.19
C ASN A 183 -19.25 12.51 15.97
N THR A 184 -18.64 11.36 15.73
CA THR A 184 -17.76 11.07 14.60
C THR A 184 -18.56 10.48 13.44
N VAL A 185 -18.27 10.91 12.21
CA VAL A 185 -18.83 10.31 11.00
C VAL A 185 -17.97 9.13 10.57
N MET A 186 -18.58 7.96 10.43
CA MET A 186 -17.93 6.74 9.96
C MET A 186 -18.30 6.47 8.49
N ILE A 187 -17.30 6.12 7.67
CA ILE A 187 -17.48 5.66 6.29
C ILE A 187 -16.93 4.23 6.24
N VAL A 188 -17.75 3.27 5.82
CA VAL A 188 -17.41 1.85 5.64
C VAL A 188 -17.56 1.48 4.18
#